data_AF-A0A8J3JSH9-F1
#
_entry.id   AF-A0A8J3JSH9-F1
#
_cell.length_a   1.000
_cell.length_b   1.000
_cell.length_c   1.000
_cell.angle_alpha   90.00
_cell.angle_beta   90.00
_cell.angle_gamma   90.00
#
_symmetry.space_group_name_H-M   'P 1'
#
loop_
_entity.id
_entity.type
_entity.pdbx_description
1 polymer ?
#
loop_
_entity_poly.entity_id
_entity_poly.type
_entity_poly.pdbx_seq_one_letter_code
_entity_poly.pdbx_strand_id
1 'polypeptide(L)'
;MAGKVAAHHLLPRPMHELPSPWNDLTPERRRRLEELPHTEANEQAALNALTAVLSDMPPASPGGWSDESWELYYRFRAECGHRLAQAMPAADLLTREGVIGVLREWAENTAGSVPDWWIEEQTDRIPGTWARAVLSVWAYDVLWWLKREPQDGRRIAAVAKRCIRAGLSAQDAVNLLHALGAPHGEKALLRVVRDAGVSEHHRAWAREWLIAIRRPGYDSRGRQQAYGEEPLLPPAVRELPHAWGSGFQWPSGLPETEENIARARAVLEACVPAVPVPEPAPALSWEGDEDEEPPAWLEVRSVMSRLMPYARQVTRERMTEAVRECALLGIPGTPQDPEGEQAQRFVRRWVTWISAWIAGEVFTWLGMYVDHHVRITPWAMELAERYARHGVAVEQAVAMLRWHDTVPRSSEALSRIAADDSLPPQVREAARTTL
;
A
#
# COMPACT_ATOMS: atom_id res chain seq x y z
N MET A 1 46.17 -20.62 34.42
CA MET A 1 45.95 -19.27 33.84
C MET A 1 44.70 -19.33 33.00
N ALA A 2 43.55 -18.91 33.54
CA ALA A 2 42.32 -18.79 32.77
C ALA A 2 42.49 -17.56 31.86
N GLY A 3 42.61 -17.79 30.55
CA GLY A 3 42.57 -16.71 29.58
C GLY A 3 41.23 -15.99 29.73
N LYS A 4 41.26 -14.66 29.89
CA LYS A 4 40.05 -13.83 29.76
C LYS A 4 39.44 -14.14 28.40
N VAL A 5 38.34 -14.89 28.38
CA VAL A 5 37.50 -14.99 27.18
C VAL A 5 37.03 -13.58 26.90
N ALA A 6 37.47 -13.00 25.79
CA ALA A 6 37.02 -11.69 25.36
C ALA A 6 35.52 -11.80 25.08
N ALA A 7 34.71 -10.98 25.75
CA ALA A 7 33.28 -10.95 25.49
C ALA A 7 33.05 -10.42 24.07
N HIS A 8 32.23 -11.12 23.28
CA HIS A 8 31.93 -10.71 21.91
C HIS A 8 30.71 -9.80 21.96
N HIS A 9 30.95 -8.49 21.97
CA HIS A 9 29.88 -7.50 21.92
C HIS A 9 29.08 -7.64 20.61
N LEU A 10 27.76 -7.59 20.73
CA LEU A 10 26.84 -7.73 19.60
C LEU A 10 26.50 -6.40 18.93
N LEU A 11 26.82 -5.29 19.58
CA LEU A 11 26.52 -3.95 19.09
C LEU A 11 27.79 -3.20 18.65
N PRO A 12 27.64 -2.20 17.76
CA PRO A 12 28.76 -1.36 17.33
C PRO A 12 29.46 -0.70 18.50
N ARG A 13 30.80 -0.71 18.50
CA ARG A 13 31.62 -0.03 19.52
C ARG A 13 31.21 1.44 19.76
N PRO A 14 30.92 2.25 18.73
CA PRO A 14 30.48 3.62 18.93
C PRO A 14 29.18 3.75 19.75
N MET A 15 28.34 2.70 19.81
CA MET A 15 27.12 2.68 20.63
C MET A 15 27.43 2.45 22.11
N HIS A 16 28.47 1.66 22.43
CA HIS A 16 28.91 1.40 23.81
C HIS A 16 29.38 2.67 24.51
N GLU A 17 29.99 3.58 23.74
CA GLU A 17 30.60 4.81 24.23
C GLU A 17 29.57 5.96 24.37
N LEU A 18 28.30 5.74 24.03
CA LEU A 18 27.24 6.73 24.18
C LEU A 18 26.84 6.91 25.65
N PRO A 19 26.51 8.14 26.09
CA PRO A 19 25.96 8.35 27.42
C PRO A 19 24.49 7.92 27.50
N SER A 20 24.00 7.62 28.70
CA SER A 20 22.57 7.46 28.97
C SER A 20 21.80 8.74 28.57
N PRO A 21 20.58 8.64 28.00
CA PRO A 21 19.81 7.42 27.76
C PRO A 21 20.11 6.72 26.41
N TRP A 22 21.12 7.17 25.66
CA TRP A 22 21.36 6.71 24.29
C TRP A 22 21.99 5.31 24.20
N ASN A 23 22.70 4.85 25.24
CA ASN A 23 23.22 3.49 25.34
C ASN A 23 22.31 2.52 26.12
N ASP A 24 21.18 3.00 26.64
CA ASP A 24 20.24 2.22 27.44
C ASP A 24 19.42 1.28 26.54
N LEU A 25 19.39 0.00 26.84
CA LEU A 25 18.63 -1.01 26.09
C LEU A 25 17.31 -1.38 26.77
N THR A 26 17.08 -0.92 27.99
CA THR A 26 15.90 -1.26 28.80
C THR A 26 14.64 -0.51 28.37
N PRO A 27 13.43 -0.97 28.75
CA PRO A 27 12.18 -0.23 28.54
C PRO A 27 12.16 1.17 29.18
N GLU A 28 12.92 1.39 30.26
CA GLU A 28 13.04 2.66 30.98
C GLU A 28 13.64 3.76 30.10
N ARG A 29 14.40 3.40 29.04
CA ARG A 29 14.91 4.34 28.03
C ARG A 29 13.81 5.26 27.51
N ARG A 30 12.65 4.71 27.15
CA ARG A 30 11.56 5.49 26.54
C ARG A 30 11.10 6.60 27.47
N ARG A 31 10.92 6.30 28.75
CA ARG A 31 10.56 7.29 29.78
C ARG A 31 11.66 8.35 29.93
N ARG A 32 12.94 7.95 29.93
CA ARG A 32 14.06 8.90 30.00
C ARG A 32 14.12 9.82 28.78
N LEU A 33 13.83 9.31 27.59
CA LEU A 33 13.71 10.10 26.37
C LEU A 33 12.52 11.06 26.44
N GLU A 34 11.38 10.62 26.98
CA GLU A 34 10.21 11.47 27.22
C GLU A 34 10.51 12.68 28.12
N GLU A 35 11.35 12.48 29.14
CA GLU A 35 11.79 13.52 30.08
C GLU A 35 12.95 14.37 29.52
N LEU A 36 13.58 13.96 28.41
CA LEU A 36 14.74 14.63 27.83
C LEU A 36 14.32 15.88 27.03
N PRO A 37 14.86 17.08 27.33
CA PRO A 37 14.51 18.31 26.62
C PRO A 37 14.85 18.27 25.13
N HIS A 38 13.95 18.77 24.28
CA HIS A 38 14.16 18.92 22.84
C HIS A 38 15.07 20.14 22.53
N THR A 39 16.38 19.94 22.73
CA THR A 39 17.42 20.93 22.40
C THR A 39 18.21 20.50 21.17
N GLU A 40 18.83 21.45 20.46
CA GLU A 40 19.73 21.16 19.32
C GLU A 40 20.86 20.17 19.71
N ALA A 41 21.41 20.30 20.91
CA ALA A 41 22.44 19.40 21.42
C ALA A 41 21.93 17.95 21.58
N ASN A 42 20.72 17.78 22.14
CA ASN A 42 20.12 16.46 22.31
C ASN A 42 19.67 15.86 20.97
N GLU A 43 19.19 16.67 20.04
CA GLU A 43 18.92 16.23 18.67
C GLU A 43 20.19 15.75 17.97
N GLN A 44 21.28 16.52 18.06
CA GLN A 44 22.55 16.10 17.48
C GLN A 44 23.08 14.82 18.13
N ALA A 45 22.88 14.63 19.45
CA ALA A 45 23.23 13.39 20.14
C ALA A 45 22.40 12.20 19.62
N ALA A 46 21.10 12.35 19.44
CA ALA A 46 20.21 11.34 18.85
C ALA A 46 20.65 10.94 17.43
N LEU A 47 20.94 11.93 16.58
CA LEU A 47 21.38 11.71 15.20
C LEU A 47 22.75 11.03 15.12
N ASN A 48 23.66 11.40 16.02
CA ASN A 48 24.98 10.77 16.16
C ASN A 48 24.82 9.31 16.61
N ALA A 49 23.95 9.04 17.57
CA ALA A 49 23.68 7.69 18.06
C ALA A 49 23.14 6.79 16.94
N LEU A 50 22.13 7.24 16.18
CA LEU A 50 21.61 6.49 15.03
C LEU A 50 22.71 6.27 13.97
N THR A 51 23.52 7.28 13.69
CA THR A 51 24.61 7.19 12.71
C THR A 51 25.69 6.19 13.14
N ALA A 52 26.03 6.16 14.42
CA ALA A 52 26.94 5.20 15.03
C ALA A 52 26.46 3.77 14.81
N VAL A 53 25.19 3.50 15.13
CA VAL A 53 24.57 2.18 14.93
C VAL A 53 24.62 1.76 13.45
N LEU A 54 24.24 2.67 12.55
CA LEU A 54 24.19 2.41 11.10
C LEU A 54 25.56 2.12 10.45
N SER A 55 26.67 2.47 11.09
CA SER A 55 28.00 2.35 10.49
C SER A 55 28.57 0.92 10.58
N ASP A 56 28.11 0.13 11.55
CA ASP A 56 28.60 -1.23 11.81
C ASP A 56 27.43 -2.16 12.16
N MET A 57 26.28 -1.93 11.52
CA MET A 57 25.09 -2.75 11.74
C MET A 57 25.43 -4.23 11.52
N PRO A 58 24.98 -5.12 12.42
CA PRO A 58 25.03 -6.55 12.15
C PRO A 58 24.42 -6.84 10.76
N PRO A 59 24.81 -7.92 10.06
CA PRO A 59 24.12 -8.32 8.83
C PRO A 59 22.67 -8.70 9.13
N ALA A 60 21.79 -8.57 8.13
CA ALA A 60 20.43 -9.13 8.21
C ALA A 60 20.52 -10.60 8.62
N SER A 61 19.57 -11.06 9.45
CA SER A 61 19.59 -12.46 9.90
C SER A 61 19.70 -13.33 8.64
N PRO A 62 20.70 -14.21 8.55
CA PRO A 62 20.85 -15.06 7.39
C PRO A 62 19.54 -15.83 7.27
N GLY A 63 18.85 -15.68 6.13
CA GLY A 63 17.63 -16.41 5.86
C GLY A 63 17.83 -17.93 6.01
N GLY A 64 16.74 -18.70 5.96
CA GLY A 64 16.81 -20.15 6.12
C GLY A 64 16.62 -20.61 7.57
N TRP A 65 15.75 -19.93 8.29
CA TRP A 65 15.07 -20.47 9.47
C TRP A 65 13.85 -21.25 8.99
N SER A 66 13.64 -22.45 9.53
CA SER A 66 12.35 -23.15 9.37
C SER A 66 11.26 -22.44 10.16
N ASP A 67 10.00 -22.68 9.82
CA ASP A 67 8.85 -22.15 10.58
C ASP A 67 8.92 -22.57 12.05
N GLU A 68 9.28 -23.83 12.33
CA GLU A 68 9.53 -24.34 13.67
C GLU A 68 10.64 -23.56 14.40
N SER A 69 11.72 -23.20 13.70
CA SER A 69 12.80 -22.40 14.30
C SER A 69 12.30 -20.99 14.65
N TRP A 70 11.47 -20.38 13.79
CA TRP A 70 10.88 -19.07 14.05
C TRP A 70 9.94 -19.11 15.26
N GLU A 71 9.07 -20.11 15.35
CA GLU A 71 8.17 -20.31 16.48
C GLU A 71 8.95 -20.41 17.81
N LEU A 72 9.99 -21.24 17.85
CA LEU A 72 10.84 -21.40 19.04
C LEU A 72 11.55 -20.09 19.42
N TYR A 73 12.04 -19.32 18.44
CA TYR A 73 12.64 -18.02 18.74
C TYR A 73 11.63 -16.98 19.22
N TYR A 74 10.43 -16.94 18.65
CA TYR A 74 9.38 -16.04 19.15
C TYR A 74 8.98 -16.38 20.58
N ARG A 75 8.91 -17.68 20.90
CA ARG A 75 8.68 -18.14 22.27
C ARG A 75 9.81 -17.75 23.21
N PHE A 76 11.06 -18.05 22.86
CA PHE A 76 12.24 -17.61 23.63
C PHE A 76 12.22 -16.08 23.85
N ARG A 77 11.95 -15.30 22.80
CA ARG A 77 11.86 -13.84 22.89
C ARG A 77 10.79 -13.38 23.87
N ALA A 78 9.61 -14.01 23.85
CA ALA A 78 8.51 -13.67 24.74
C ALA A 78 8.82 -14.02 26.20
N GLU A 79 9.41 -15.19 26.46
CA GLU A 79 9.66 -15.68 27.81
C GLU A 79 10.93 -15.10 28.46
N CYS A 80 11.98 -14.83 27.66
CA CYS A 80 13.29 -14.41 28.16
C CYS A 80 13.61 -12.95 27.93
N GLY A 81 12.83 -12.22 27.13
CA GLY A 81 13.15 -10.84 26.76
C GLY A 81 13.35 -9.91 27.97
N HIS A 82 12.55 -10.06 29.01
CA HIS A 82 12.72 -9.29 30.25
C HIS A 82 14.01 -9.64 30.99
N ARG A 83 14.36 -10.93 31.08
CA ARG A 83 15.60 -11.38 31.73
C ARG A 83 16.83 -10.89 30.96
N LEU A 84 16.79 -10.95 29.63
CA LEU A 84 17.83 -10.42 28.75
C LEU A 84 18.03 -8.91 28.98
N ALA A 85 16.94 -8.14 29.09
CA ALA A 85 17.00 -6.71 29.38
C ALA A 85 17.58 -6.40 30.77
N GLN A 86 17.31 -7.23 31.78
CA GLN A 86 17.88 -7.08 33.12
C GLN A 86 19.37 -7.46 33.18
N ALA A 87 19.75 -8.55 32.50
CA ALA A 87 21.14 -9.03 32.49
C ALA A 87 22.07 -8.15 31.65
N MET A 88 21.55 -7.57 30.56
CA MET A 88 22.30 -6.77 29.60
C MET A 88 21.60 -5.43 29.32
N PRO A 89 21.51 -4.53 30.33
CA PRO A 89 20.71 -3.32 30.25
C PRO A 89 21.31 -2.21 29.39
N ALA A 90 22.60 -2.30 29.05
CA ALA A 90 23.32 -1.28 28.29
C ALA A 90 24.04 -1.88 27.08
N ALA A 91 24.33 -1.04 26.09
CA ALA A 91 24.91 -1.46 24.82
C ALA A 91 26.23 -2.22 24.96
N ASP A 92 27.08 -1.81 25.90
CA ASP A 92 28.35 -2.46 26.21
C ASP A 92 28.19 -3.82 26.91
N LEU A 93 27.03 -4.09 27.52
CA LEU A 93 26.76 -5.35 28.21
C LEU A 93 26.11 -6.40 27.28
N LEU A 94 25.57 -6.00 26.13
CA LEU A 94 24.95 -6.92 25.17
C LEU A 94 26.01 -7.74 24.43
N THR A 95 26.22 -8.98 24.88
CA THR A 95 27.28 -9.88 24.38
C THR A 95 26.71 -11.20 23.89
N ARG A 96 27.41 -11.84 22.96
CA ARG A 96 27.07 -13.16 22.43
C ARG A 96 26.98 -14.18 23.56
N GLU A 97 27.98 -14.18 24.45
CA GLU A 97 28.06 -15.10 25.58
C GLU A 97 26.90 -14.91 26.55
N GLY A 98 26.49 -13.66 26.80
CA GLY A 98 25.35 -13.35 27.66
C GLY A 98 24.03 -13.87 27.09
N VAL A 99 23.77 -13.65 25.79
CA VAL A 99 22.56 -14.16 25.13
C VAL A 99 22.53 -15.69 25.14
N ILE A 100 23.66 -16.34 24.84
CA ILE A 100 23.77 -17.81 24.86
C ILE A 100 23.57 -18.37 26.28
N GLY A 101 24.08 -17.67 27.31
CA GLY A 101 23.88 -18.06 28.70
C GLY A 101 22.39 -18.11 29.08
N VAL A 102 21.65 -17.05 28.75
CA VAL A 102 20.20 -16.98 29.01
C VAL A 102 19.42 -18.00 28.18
N LEU A 103 19.83 -18.22 26.92
CA LEU A 103 19.21 -19.24 26.06
C LEU A 103 19.34 -20.66 26.65
N ARG A 104 20.53 -21.02 27.13
CA ARG A 104 20.79 -22.34 27.75
C ARG A 104 20.01 -22.49 29.05
N GLU A 105 20.05 -21.48 29.92
CA GLU A 105 19.28 -21.48 31.17
C GLU A 105 17.77 -21.61 30.89
N TRP A 106 17.27 -20.93 29.87
CA TRP A 106 15.88 -21.07 29.46
C TRP A 106 15.56 -22.49 29.01
N ALA A 107 16.36 -23.06 28.10
CA ALA A 107 16.13 -24.40 27.59
C ALA A 107 16.17 -25.48 28.68
N GLU A 108 17.10 -25.38 29.65
CA GLU A 108 17.19 -26.28 30.80
C GLU A 108 15.94 -26.24 31.69
N ASN A 109 15.29 -25.07 31.80
CA ASN A 109 14.11 -24.87 32.64
C ASN A 109 12.78 -25.02 31.89
N THR A 110 12.81 -25.11 30.56
CA THR A 110 11.62 -25.26 29.74
C THR A 110 11.25 -26.74 29.67
N ALA A 111 10.09 -27.12 30.21
CA ALA A 111 9.66 -28.52 30.29
C ALA A 111 9.66 -29.21 28.91
N GLY A 112 10.74 -29.91 28.57
CA GLY A 112 10.88 -30.88 27.47
C GLY A 112 10.52 -30.42 26.06
N SER A 113 10.41 -29.12 25.78
CA SER A 113 9.83 -28.60 24.52
C SER A 113 10.84 -27.85 23.64
N VAL A 114 12.11 -27.83 23.99
CA VAL A 114 13.17 -27.27 23.15
C VAL A 114 14.05 -28.42 22.67
N PRO A 115 14.11 -28.71 21.36
CA PRO A 115 14.96 -29.77 20.86
C PRO A 115 16.46 -29.44 21.04
N ASP A 116 17.27 -30.42 21.44
CA ASP A 116 18.72 -30.24 21.65
C ASP A 116 19.43 -29.71 20.40
N TRP A 117 19.03 -30.19 19.21
CA TRP A 117 19.57 -29.75 17.93
C TRP A 117 19.38 -28.25 17.70
N TRP A 118 18.30 -27.66 18.23
CA TRP A 118 17.99 -26.26 18.00
C TRP A 118 18.99 -25.33 18.70
N ILE A 119 19.43 -25.68 19.90
CA ILE A 119 20.44 -24.89 20.63
C ILE A 119 21.80 -24.99 19.93
N GLU A 120 22.18 -26.19 19.49
CA GLU A 120 23.46 -26.44 18.81
C GLU A 120 23.53 -25.73 17.45
N GLU A 121 22.45 -25.74 16.68
CA GLU A 121 22.43 -25.14 15.34
C GLU A 121 22.19 -23.63 15.33
N GLN A 122 21.50 -23.09 16.34
CA GLN A 122 21.05 -21.69 16.33
C GLN A 122 21.86 -20.76 17.26
N THR A 123 22.86 -21.28 17.98
CA THR A 123 23.69 -20.51 18.93
C THR A 123 24.46 -19.35 18.28
N ASP A 124 24.70 -19.40 16.97
CA ASP A 124 25.31 -18.29 16.21
C ASP A 124 24.29 -17.31 15.62
N ARG A 125 23.06 -17.77 15.34
CA ARG A 125 22.02 -16.97 14.67
C ARG A 125 21.14 -16.19 15.65
N ILE A 126 20.82 -16.78 16.80
CA ILE A 126 19.97 -16.16 17.82
C ILE A 126 20.58 -14.86 18.34
N PRO A 127 21.88 -14.79 18.73
CA PRO A 127 22.46 -13.54 19.25
C PRO A 127 22.39 -12.39 18.24
N GLY A 128 22.71 -12.65 16.96
CA GLY A 128 22.62 -11.64 15.91
C GLY A 128 21.19 -11.18 15.65
N THR A 129 20.23 -12.11 15.60
CA THR A 129 18.80 -11.80 15.40
C THR A 129 18.24 -11.00 16.58
N TRP A 130 18.61 -11.39 17.80
CA TRP A 130 18.26 -10.67 19.03
C TRP A 130 18.82 -9.25 19.04
N ALA A 131 20.10 -9.08 18.74
CA ALA A 131 20.74 -7.77 18.69
C ALA A 131 20.04 -6.83 17.69
N ARG A 132 19.64 -7.33 16.52
CA ARG A 132 18.84 -6.57 15.55
C ARG A 132 17.46 -6.19 16.07
N ALA A 133 16.79 -7.09 16.79
CA ALA A 133 15.48 -6.82 17.38
C ALA A 133 15.58 -5.73 18.45
N VAL A 134 16.57 -5.82 19.34
CA VAL A 134 16.86 -4.80 20.36
C VAL A 134 17.20 -3.46 19.71
N LEU A 135 18.07 -3.45 18.69
CA LEU A 135 18.41 -2.24 17.94
C LEU A 135 17.19 -1.62 17.26
N SER A 136 16.27 -2.43 16.73
CA SER A 136 15.06 -1.92 16.10
C SER A 136 14.13 -1.23 17.10
N VAL A 137 13.95 -1.81 18.30
CA VAL A 137 13.15 -1.20 19.38
C VAL A 137 13.83 0.07 19.91
N TRP A 138 15.15 0.06 20.05
CA TRP A 138 15.92 1.24 20.43
C TRP A 138 15.79 2.36 19.39
N ALA A 139 15.96 2.04 18.10
CA ALA A 139 15.85 3.01 17.02
C ALA A 139 14.42 3.57 16.91
N TYR A 140 13.41 2.73 17.14
CA TYR A 140 12.01 3.17 17.24
C TYR A 140 11.86 4.32 18.25
N ASP A 141 12.34 4.14 19.48
CA ASP A 141 12.20 5.17 20.53
C ASP A 141 12.95 6.47 20.17
N VAL A 142 14.14 6.34 19.58
CA VAL A 142 14.95 7.50 19.15
C VAL A 142 14.27 8.25 17.99
N LEU A 143 13.77 7.52 16.99
CA LEU A 143 13.03 8.10 15.86
C LEU A 143 11.72 8.74 16.31
N TRP A 144 11.02 8.11 17.26
CA TRP A 144 9.84 8.65 17.89
C TRP A 144 10.14 9.96 18.62
N TRP A 145 11.24 10.04 19.37
CA TRP A 145 11.66 11.27 20.04
C TRP A 145 11.99 12.38 19.03
N LEU A 146 12.75 12.07 17.97
CA LEU A 146 13.10 12.99 16.88
C LEU A 146 11.87 13.55 16.14
N LYS A 147 10.76 12.80 16.14
CA LYS A 147 9.51 13.22 15.49
C LYS A 147 8.79 14.36 16.21
N ARG A 148 8.98 14.52 17.53
CA ARG A 148 8.14 15.41 18.36
C ARG A 148 8.41 16.89 18.11
N GLU A 149 9.67 17.31 18.16
CA GLU A 149 10.06 18.72 18.02
C GLU A 149 11.34 18.84 17.16
N PRO A 150 11.24 18.58 15.84
CA PRO A 150 12.40 18.55 14.95
C PRO A 150 12.99 19.96 14.76
N GLN A 151 14.31 20.09 14.97
CA GLN A 151 15.08 21.33 14.77
C GLN A 151 15.75 21.35 13.38
N ASP A 152 16.50 20.30 13.01
CA ASP A 152 17.15 20.14 11.70
C ASP A 152 16.49 19.01 10.88
N GLY A 153 15.34 19.33 10.28
CA GLY A 153 14.59 18.40 9.43
C GLY A 153 15.41 17.82 8.27
N ARG A 154 16.44 18.53 7.77
CA ARG A 154 17.32 18.03 6.70
C ARG A 154 18.21 16.89 7.20
N ARG A 155 18.85 17.04 8.37
CA ARG A 155 19.70 15.99 8.96
C ARG A 155 18.86 14.80 9.42
N ILE A 156 17.73 15.05 10.07
CA ILE A 156 16.80 13.98 10.49
C ILE A 156 16.37 13.15 9.28
N ALA A 157 15.95 13.79 8.18
CA ALA A 157 15.54 13.08 6.98
C ALA A 157 16.68 12.26 6.34
N ALA A 158 17.92 12.75 6.39
CA ALA A 158 19.07 12.02 5.88
C ALA A 158 19.38 10.74 6.69
N VAL A 159 19.28 10.81 8.02
CA VAL A 159 19.47 9.66 8.92
C VAL A 159 18.32 8.67 8.78
N ALA A 160 17.06 9.13 8.79
CA ALA A 160 15.89 8.28 8.60
C ALA A 160 15.95 7.46 7.30
N LYS A 161 16.38 8.08 6.18
CA LYS A 161 16.61 7.37 4.91
C LYS A 161 17.62 6.22 5.06
N ARG A 162 18.71 6.43 5.82
CA ARG A 162 19.71 5.38 6.06
C ARG A 162 19.13 4.26 6.94
N CYS A 163 18.31 4.60 7.95
CA CYS A 163 17.57 3.61 8.74
C CYS A 163 16.68 2.72 7.87
N ILE A 164 15.92 3.33 6.94
CA ILE A 164 15.06 2.58 6.00
C ILE A 164 15.90 1.62 5.15
N ARG A 165 17.00 2.10 4.54
CA ARG A 165 17.89 1.28 3.71
C ARG A 165 18.55 0.14 4.51
N ALA A 166 18.83 0.35 5.79
CA ALA A 166 19.40 -0.67 6.67
C ALA A 166 18.35 -1.63 7.26
N GLY A 167 17.05 -1.37 7.05
CA GLY A 167 15.97 -2.11 7.69
C GLY A 167 15.86 -1.89 9.21
N LEU A 168 16.41 -0.78 9.72
CA LEU A 168 16.41 -0.45 11.14
C LEU A 168 15.17 0.40 11.47
N SER A 169 14.14 -0.20 12.07
CA SER A 169 12.86 0.48 12.37
C SER A 169 12.33 1.26 11.15
N ALA A 170 12.36 0.60 9.98
CA ALA A 170 12.15 1.26 8.69
C ALA A 170 10.76 1.89 8.55
N GLN A 171 9.70 1.25 9.06
CA GLN A 171 8.35 1.80 9.06
C GLN A 171 8.27 3.10 9.87
N ASP A 172 8.90 3.17 11.04
CA ASP A 172 8.92 4.37 11.87
C ASP A 172 9.78 5.48 11.28
N ALA A 173 10.88 5.10 10.63
CA ALA A 173 11.69 6.04 9.86
C ALA A 173 10.88 6.64 8.69
N VAL A 174 10.04 5.87 8.01
CA VAL A 174 9.09 6.39 7.01
C VAL A 174 8.04 7.31 7.68
N ASN A 175 7.47 6.90 8.82
CA ASN A 175 6.50 7.70 9.58
C ASN A 175 7.08 9.03 10.07
N LEU A 176 8.37 9.06 10.39
CA LEU A 176 9.13 10.26 10.72
C LEU A 176 9.30 11.15 9.49
N LEU A 177 9.68 10.59 8.33
CA LEU A 177 9.77 11.35 7.08
C LEU A 177 8.40 11.96 6.70
N HIS A 178 7.30 11.23 6.90
CA HIS A 178 5.96 11.78 6.72
C HIS A 178 5.71 12.99 7.62
N ALA A 179 6.01 12.86 8.91
CA ALA A 179 5.80 13.92 9.90
C ALA A 179 6.64 15.18 9.63
N LEU A 180 7.85 15.02 9.07
CA LEU A 180 8.69 16.14 8.64
C LEU A 180 8.08 16.93 7.46
N GLY A 181 7.19 16.32 6.68
CA GLY A 181 6.49 16.99 5.58
C GLY A 181 7.41 17.54 4.48
N ALA A 182 6.92 18.57 3.77
CA ALA A 182 7.68 19.26 2.74
C ALA A 182 8.56 20.37 3.35
N PRO A 183 9.79 20.60 2.84
CA PRO A 183 10.40 19.92 1.68
C PRO A 183 11.25 18.68 2.05
N HIS A 184 11.61 18.49 3.31
CA HIS A 184 12.67 17.54 3.69
C HIS A 184 12.20 16.09 3.71
N GLY A 185 11.06 15.82 4.34
CA GLY A 185 10.41 14.52 4.37
C GLY A 185 10.02 14.06 2.98
N GLU A 186 9.37 14.92 2.22
CA GLU A 186 8.95 14.65 0.83
C GLU A 186 10.13 14.24 -0.07
N LYS A 187 11.22 15.03 -0.07
CA LYS A 187 12.42 14.72 -0.87
C LYS A 187 13.10 13.43 -0.44
N ALA A 188 13.04 13.10 0.84
CA ALA A 188 13.62 11.85 1.35
C ALA A 188 12.76 10.64 0.97
N LEU A 189 11.43 10.70 1.11
CA LEU A 189 10.52 9.64 0.67
C LEU A 189 10.65 9.38 -0.83
N LEU A 190 10.74 10.44 -1.65
CA LEU A 190 10.94 10.30 -3.09
C LEU A 190 12.24 9.55 -3.43
N ARG A 191 13.30 9.74 -2.64
CA ARG A 191 14.56 8.99 -2.78
C ARG A 191 14.42 7.54 -2.34
N VAL A 192 13.71 7.26 -1.26
CA VAL A 192 13.44 5.90 -0.75
C VAL A 192 12.70 5.08 -1.78
N VAL A 193 11.61 5.63 -2.33
CA VAL A 193 10.76 4.99 -3.35
C VAL A 193 11.55 4.56 -4.59
N ARG A 194 12.64 5.26 -4.93
CA ARG A 194 13.49 4.97 -6.09
C ARG A 194 14.74 4.15 -5.76
N ASP A 195 14.99 3.87 -4.49
CA ASP A 195 16.20 3.18 -4.07
C ASP A 195 16.01 1.66 -4.20
N ALA A 196 16.63 1.05 -5.21
CA ALA A 196 16.59 -0.40 -5.42
C ALA A 196 17.23 -1.20 -4.27
N GLY A 197 17.99 -0.55 -3.38
CA GLY A 197 18.50 -1.16 -2.15
C GLY A 197 17.49 -1.23 -1.00
N VAL A 198 16.27 -0.71 -1.18
CA VAL A 198 15.17 -0.78 -0.21
C VAL A 198 14.17 -1.85 -0.67
N SER A 199 13.67 -2.67 0.26
CA SER A 199 12.68 -3.71 -0.05
C SER A 199 11.39 -3.10 -0.63
N GLU A 200 10.68 -3.86 -1.48
CA GLU A 200 9.42 -3.39 -2.06
C GLU A 200 8.39 -3.02 -1.00
N HIS A 201 8.26 -3.82 0.07
CA HIS A 201 7.42 -3.51 1.23
C HIS A 201 7.63 -2.08 1.76
N HIS A 202 8.89 -1.69 2.01
CA HIS A 202 9.19 -0.35 2.52
C HIS A 202 9.06 0.74 1.45
N ARG A 203 9.26 0.41 0.17
CA ARG A 203 9.02 1.35 -0.95
C ARG A 203 7.53 1.61 -1.11
N ALA A 204 6.68 0.59 -1.06
CA ALA A 204 5.21 0.72 -1.09
C ALA A 204 4.71 1.57 0.08
N TRP A 205 5.17 1.28 1.31
CA TRP A 205 4.85 2.10 2.49
C TRP A 205 5.31 3.56 2.32
N ALA A 206 6.50 3.80 1.75
CA ALA A 206 6.97 5.15 1.46
C ALA A 206 6.15 5.86 0.36
N ARG A 207 5.64 5.13 -0.65
CA ARG A 207 4.75 5.68 -1.68
C ARG A 207 3.43 6.15 -1.08
N GLU A 208 2.81 5.36 -0.20
CA GLU A 208 1.58 5.74 0.49
C GLU A 208 1.72 7.08 1.22
N TRP A 209 2.78 7.22 2.03
CA TRP A 209 3.02 8.46 2.78
C TRP A 209 3.44 9.63 1.89
N LEU A 210 4.16 9.38 0.79
CA LEU A 210 4.50 10.42 -0.17
C LEU A 210 3.25 10.95 -0.89
N ILE A 211 2.34 10.06 -1.29
CA ILE A 211 1.01 10.42 -1.81
C ILE A 211 0.25 11.25 -0.76
N ALA A 212 0.30 10.88 0.52
CA ALA A 212 -0.34 11.63 1.60
C ALA A 212 0.22 13.06 1.75
N ILE A 213 1.54 13.27 1.66
CA ILE A 213 2.14 14.61 1.69
C ILE A 213 1.70 15.46 0.48
N ARG A 214 1.67 14.86 -0.71
CA ARG A 214 1.36 15.56 -1.97
C ARG A 214 -0.12 15.75 -2.21
N ARG A 215 -0.95 15.04 -1.46
CA ARG A 215 -2.42 15.07 -1.50
C ARG A 215 -3.02 16.47 -1.59
N PRO A 216 -2.63 17.47 -0.77
CA PRO A 216 -3.22 18.80 -0.87
C PRO A 216 -2.98 19.47 -2.23
N GLY A 217 -1.84 19.17 -2.87
CA GLY A 217 -1.52 19.62 -4.23
C GLY A 217 -2.43 18.98 -5.26
N TYR A 218 -2.62 17.66 -5.20
CA TYR A 218 -3.55 16.95 -6.07
C TYR A 218 -4.98 17.44 -5.91
N ASP A 219 -5.45 17.60 -4.67
CA ASP A 219 -6.81 18.06 -4.37
C ASP A 219 -7.02 19.51 -4.86
N SER A 220 -6.00 20.37 -4.74
CA SER A 220 -6.02 21.72 -5.31
C SER A 220 -6.17 21.68 -6.83
N ARG A 221 -5.37 20.85 -7.50
CA ARG A 221 -5.44 20.63 -8.96
C ARG A 221 -6.79 20.04 -9.39
N GLY A 222 -7.30 19.07 -8.64
CA GLY A 222 -8.61 18.44 -8.83
C GLY A 222 -9.80 19.37 -8.65
N ARG A 223 -9.65 20.50 -7.93
CA ARG A 223 -10.70 21.53 -7.83
C ARG A 223 -10.69 22.54 -8.99
N GLN A 224 -9.59 22.65 -9.72
CA GLN A 224 -9.52 23.57 -10.85
C GLN A 224 -10.44 23.11 -11.99
N GLN A 225 -11.02 24.07 -12.70
CA GLN A 225 -11.76 23.78 -13.93
C GLN A 225 -10.78 23.37 -15.04
N ALA A 226 -11.22 22.48 -15.94
CA ALA A 226 -10.42 21.95 -17.03
C ALA A 226 -10.48 22.85 -18.29
N TYR A 227 -10.33 24.17 -18.13
CA TYR A 227 -10.47 25.12 -19.24
C TYR A 227 -9.34 24.95 -20.26
N GLY A 228 -9.70 24.71 -21.53
CA GLY A 228 -8.73 24.52 -22.62
C GLY A 228 -8.01 23.16 -22.60
N GLU A 229 -8.35 22.25 -21.69
CA GLU A 229 -7.81 20.88 -21.63
C GLU A 229 -8.59 19.96 -22.58
N GLU A 230 -7.93 18.98 -23.20
CA GLU A 230 -8.56 18.05 -24.15
C GLU A 230 -9.27 16.90 -23.43
N PRO A 231 -10.61 16.78 -23.52
CA PRO A 231 -11.35 15.72 -22.84
C PRO A 231 -11.08 14.35 -23.47
N LEU A 232 -10.79 13.34 -22.65
CA LEU A 232 -10.61 11.96 -23.10
C LEU A 232 -11.90 11.13 -23.03
N LEU A 233 -12.87 11.58 -22.22
CA LEU A 233 -14.18 10.93 -22.11
C LEU A 233 -15.22 11.58 -23.04
N PRO A 234 -16.19 10.81 -23.56
CA PRO A 234 -17.26 11.33 -24.42
C PRO A 234 -18.16 12.36 -23.73
N PRO A 235 -18.85 13.24 -24.49
CA PRO A 235 -19.74 14.28 -23.96
C PRO A 235 -20.74 13.82 -22.90
N ALA A 236 -21.49 12.74 -23.18
CA ALA A 236 -22.52 12.22 -22.28
C ALA A 236 -21.99 11.83 -20.89
N VAL A 237 -20.71 11.47 -20.80
CA VAL A 237 -20.05 11.01 -19.57
C VAL A 237 -19.51 12.18 -18.75
N ARG A 238 -18.99 13.21 -19.43
CA ARG A 238 -18.34 14.36 -18.77
C ARG A 238 -19.29 15.15 -17.87
N GLU A 239 -20.57 15.20 -18.24
CA GLU A 239 -21.58 15.99 -17.54
C GLU A 239 -22.04 15.37 -16.22
N LEU A 240 -21.62 14.13 -15.93
CA LEU A 240 -21.97 13.46 -14.68
C LEU A 240 -21.41 14.22 -13.46
N PRO A 241 -22.27 14.57 -12.48
CA PRO A 241 -21.85 15.26 -11.26
C PRO A 241 -21.28 14.29 -10.21
N HIS A 242 -21.12 13.01 -10.53
CA HIS A 242 -20.71 11.96 -9.60
C HIS A 242 -19.18 11.87 -9.55
N ALA A 243 -18.63 11.88 -8.34
CA ALA A 243 -17.19 11.86 -8.15
C ALA A 243 -16.64 10.43 -8.23
N TRP A 244 -15.41 10.29 -8.71
CA TRP A 244 -14.68 9.02 -8.74
C TRP A 244 -14.43 8.48 -7.32
N GLY A 245 -14.22 9.35 -6.34
CA GLY A 245 -14.05 8.95 -4.93
C GLY A 245 -15.23 8.16 -4.36
N SER A 246 -16.44 8.35 -4.90
CA SER A 246 -17.64 7.58 -4.58
C SER A 246 -17.96 6.54 -5.67
N GLY A 247 -16.96 6.07 -6.41
CA GLY A 247 -17.13 5.07 -7.48
C GLY A 247 -17.87 5.57 -8.72
N PHE A 248 -18.12 6.88 -8.86
CA PHE A 248 -19.08 7.44 -9.82
C PHE A 248 -20.55 7.04 -9.58
N GLN A 249 -20.87 6.65 -8.34
CA GLN A 249 -22.18 6.13 -7.96
C GLN A 249 -23.33 7.06 -8.35
N TRP A 250 -24.33 6.47 -9.01
CA TRP A 250 -25.61 7.11 -9.29
C TRP A 250 -26.47 7.13 -8.02
N PRO A 251 -27.15 8.24 -7.68
CA PRO A 251 -27.96 8.31 -6.47
C PRO A 251 -29.07 7.26 -6.51
N SER A 252 -29.19 6.46 -5.44
CA SER A 252 -30.28 5.47 -5.33
C SER A 252 -31.67 6.09 -5.40
N GLY A 253 -31.82 7.33 -4.95
CA GLY A 253 -33.05 8.12 -5.05
C GLY A 253 -33.23 8.91 -6.35
N LEU A 254 -32.42 8.67 -7.39
CA LEU A 254 -32.55 9.37 -8.67
C LEU A 254 -33.89 8.98 -9.33
N PRO A 255 -34.81 9.95 -9.59
CA PRO A 255 -36.14 9.62 -10.11
C PRO A 255 -36.11 8.96 -11.49
N GLU A 256 -37.02 8.03 -11.75
CA GLU A 256 -37.24 7.43 -13.08
C GLU A 256 -37.92 8.41 -14.05
N THR A 257 -37.32 9.56 -14.34
CA THR A 257 -37.81 10.50 -15.37
C THR A 257 -37.31 10.10 -16.75
N GLU A 258 -38.02 10.50 -17.80
CA GLU A 258 -37.55 10.31 -19.19
C GLU A 258 -36.15 10.92 -19.41
N GLU A 259 -35.86 12.06 -18.78
CA GLU A 259 -34.54 12.70 -18.83
C GLU A 259 -33.45 11.82 -18.22
N ASN A 260 -33.69 11.23 -17.04
CA ASN A 260 -32.68 10.40 -16.37
C ASN A 260 -32.48 9.06 -17.10
N ILE A 261 -33.54 8.48 -17.65
CA ILE A 261 -33.44 7.27 -18.49
C ILE A 261 -32.71 7.57 -19.80
N ALA A 262 -33.00 8.70 -20.45
CA ALA A 262 -32.28 9.14 -21.64
C ALA A 262 -30.79 9.42 -21.34
N ARG A 263 -30.47 10.00 -20.18
CA ARG A 263 -29.09 10.20 -19.72
C ARG A 263 -28.38 8.88 -19.49
N ALA A 264 -29.01 7.92 -18.81
CA ALA A 264 -28.45 6.58 -18.58
C ALA A 264 -28.12 5.89 -19.91
N ARG A 265 -29.06 5.93 -20.86
CA ARG A 265 -28.86 5.41 -22.21
C ARG A 265 -27.69 6.08 -22.91
N ALA A 266 -27.64 7.41 -22.92
CA ALA A 266 -26.58 8.16 -23.60
C ALA A 266 -25.19 7.86 -23.01
N VAL A 267 -25.08 7.67 -21.69
CA VAL A 267 -23.82 7.27 -21.02
C VAL A 267 -23.39 5.88 -21.46
N LEU A 268 -24.30 4.90 -21.46
CA LEU A 268 -24.00 3.53 -21.88
C LEU A 268 -23.65 3.43 -23.37
N GLU A 269 -24.38 4.13 -24.24
CA GLU A 269 -24.06 4.19 -25.67
C GLU A 269 -22.70 4.87 -25.93
N ALA A 270 -22.29 5.82 -25.08
CA ALA A 270 -21.00 6.49 -25.22
C ALA A 270 -19.82 5.69 -24.64
N CYS A 271 -20.04 4.90 -23.59
CA CYS A 271 -18.99 4.12 -22.93
C CYS A 271 -18.77 2.74 -23.55
N VAL A 272 -19.68 2.26 -24.43
CA VAL A 272 -19.53 0.93 -25.04
C VAL A 272 -18.34 0.92 -26.01
N PRO A 273 -17.36 0.00 -25.85
CA PRO A 273 -16.24 -0.06 -26.78
C PRO A 273 -16.70 -0.62 -28.13
N ALA A 274 -16.02 -0.22 -29.21
CA ALA A 274 -16.31 -0.72 -30.56
C ALA A 274 -15.89 -2.19 -30.77
N VAL A 275 -14.93 -2.67 -29.98
CA VAL A 275 -14.40 -4.03 -30.02
C VAL A 275 -14.23 -4.56 -28.60
N PRO A 276 -14.17 -5.89 -28.39
CA PRO A 276 -13.86 -6.48 -27.09
C PRO A 276 -12.56 -5.92 -26.49
N VAL A 277 -12.57 -5.64 -25.20
CA VAL A 277 -11.39 -5.13 -24.50
C VAL A 277 -10.46 -6.29 -24.12
N PRO A 278 -9.14 -6.15 -24.31
CA PRO A 278 -8.18 -7.21 -24.02
C PRO A 278 -7.95 -7.41 -22.52
N GLU A 279 -8.12 -6.35 -21.73
CA GLU A 279 -7.93 -6.33 -20.28
C GLU A 279 -9.18 -5.72 -19.66
N PRO A 280 -10.05 -6.51 -18.98
CA PRO A 280 -11.24 -5.98 -18.33
C PRO A 280 -10.85 -4.99 -17.24
N ALA A 281 -11.76 -4.06 -16.92
CA ALA A 281 -11.57 -3.19 -15.78
C ALA A 281 -11.60 -4.02 -14.48
N PRO A 282 -10.65 -3.83 -13.55
CA PRO A 282 -10.74 -4.48 -12.25
C PRO A 282 -11.95 -3.95 -11.48
N ALA A 283 -12.41 -4.70 -10.48
CA ALA A 283 -13.43 -4.21 -9.55
C ALA A 283 -12.97 -2.89 -8.88
N LEU A 284 -13.93 -2.03 -8.54
CA LEU A 284 -13.63 -0.74 -7.88
C LEU A 284 -13.03 -0.91 -6.48
N SER A 285 -13.43 -1.96 -5.77
CA SER A 285 -12.83 -2.42 -4.52
C SER A 285 -11.91 -3.60 -4.78
N TRP A 286 -10.89 -3.75 -3.93
CA TRP A 286 -10.09 -4.95 -3.86
C TRP A 286 -10.39 -5.62 -2.53
N GLU A 287 -10.83 -6.86 -2.59
CA GLU A 287 -11.09 -7.76 -1.47
C GLU A 287 -10.04 -8.85 -1.56
N GLY A 288 -8.80 -8.53 -1.19
CA GLY A 288 -7.75 -9.53 -1.07
C GLY A 288 -7.73 -10.15 0.32
N ASP A 289 -7.16 -11.35 0.38
CA ASP A 289 -6.90 -12.03 1.65
C ASP A 289 -5.80 -11.29 2.45
N GLU A 290 -5.69 -11.55 3.75
CA GLU A 290 -4.73 -10.86 4.64
C GLU A 290 -3.26 -10.97 4.18
N ASP A 291 -2.93 -12.03 3.42
CA ASP A 291 -1.58 -12.31 2.91
C ASP A 291 -1.37 -11.86 1.45
N GLU A 292 -2.40 -11.36 0.76
CA GLU A 292 -2.26 -10.92 -0.63
C GLU A 292 -1.76 -9.47 -0.71
N GLU A 293 -0.74 -9.22 -1.54
CA GLU A 293 -0.28 -7.85 -1.76
C GLU A 293 -1.30 -7.05 -2.58
N PRO A 294 -1.69 -5.83 -2.15
CA PRO A 294 -2.61 -5.00 -2.91
C PRO A 294 -2.07 -4.71 -4.32
N PRO A 295 -2.91 -4.83 -5.37
CA PRO A 295 -2.45 -4.64 -6.73
C PRO A 295 -2.07 -3.18 -7.02
N ALA A 296 -1.00 -2.99 -7.81
CA ALA A 296 -0.42 -1.67 -8.09
C ALA A 296 -1.40 -0.64 -8.71
N TRP A 297 -2.48 -1.10 -9.37
CA TRP A 297 -3.49 -0.19 -9.92
C TRP A 297 -4.22 0.62 -8.84
N LEU A 298 -4.29 0.13 -7.60
CA LEU A 298 -4.87 0.89 -6.47
C LEU A 298 -4.08 2.15 -6.17
N GLU A 299 -2.74 2.07 -6.20
CA GLU A 299 -1.87 3.23 -6.00
C GLU A 299 -2.06 4.27 -7.12
N VAL A 300 -2.13 3.82 -8.38
CA VAL A 300 -2.40 4.69 -9.53
C VAL A 300 -3.76 5.37 -9.39
N ARG A 301 -4.80 4.61 -9.01
CA ARG A 301 -6.14 5.14 -8.76
C ARG A 301 -6.14 6.20 -7.66
N SER A 302 -5.38 6.01 -6.58
CA SER A 302 -5.26 6.97 -5.48
C SER A 302 -4.74 8.33 -5.95
N VAL A 303 -3.79 8.35 -6.88
CA VAL A 303 -3.28 9.58 -7.52
C VAL A 303 -4.31 10.16 -8.49
N MET A 304 -4.83 9.35 -9.42
CA MET A 304 -5.73 9.82 -10.47
C MET A 304 -7.03 10.38 -9.93
N SER A 305 -7.71 9.64 -9.04
CA SER A 305 -9.01 10.07 -8.47
C SER A 305 -8.96 11.41 -7.75
N ARG A 306 -7.77 11.87 -7.31
CA ARG A 306 -7.57 13.20 -6.72
C ARG A 306 -7.26 14.28 -7.75
N LEU A 307 -6.47 13.96 -8.78
CA LEU A 307 -6.16 14.90 -9.86
C LEU A 307 -7.37 15.16 -10.78
N MET A 308 -8.22 14.16 -10.97
CA MET A 308 -9.42 14.20 -11.80
C MET A 308 -10.62 13.58 -11.07
N PRO A 309 -11.15 14.25 -10.02
CA PRO A 309 -12.23 13.70 -9.21
C PRO A 309 -13.56 13.54 -9.95
N TYR A 310 -13.78 14.23 -11.06
CA TYR A 310 -15.00 14.10 -11.87
C TYR A 310 -14.68 13.69 -13.32
N ALA A 311 -15.63 13.06 -14.00
CA ALA A 311 -15.48 12.61 -15.39
C ALA A 311 -15.07 13.75 -16.35
N ARG A 312 -15.61 14.97 -16.18
CA ARG A 312 -15.19 16.17 -16.93
C ARG A 312 -13.72 16.55 -16.80
N GLN A 313 -13.01 16.02 -15.81
CA GLN A 313 -11.59 16.27 -15.57
C GLN A 313 -10.69 15.14 -16.08
N VAL A 314 -11.25 14.11 -16.69
CA VAL A 314 -10.44 13.09 -17.36
C VAL A 314 -9.99 13.65 -18.72
N THR A 315 -8.89 14.39 -18.69
CA THR A 315 -8.31 15.12 -19.83
C THR A 315 -6.90 14.62 -20.15
N ARG A 316 -6.40 14.91 -21.36
CA ARG A 316 -5.05 14.50 -21.78
C ARG A 316 -3.98 15.08 -20.87
N GLU A 317 -4.12 16.34 -20.50
CA GLU A 317 -3.17 17.09 -19.67
C GLU A 317 -3.09 16.49 -18.27
N ARG A 318 -4.25 16.27 -17.62
CA ARG A 318 -4.29 15.69 -16.27
C ARG A 318 -3.88 14.23 -16.25
N MET A 319 -4.20 13.49 -17.31
CA MET A 319 -3.74 12.11 -17.42
C MET A 319 -2.22 12.04 -17.60
N THR A 320 -1.64 12.95 -18.38
CA THR A 320 -0.17 13.07 -18.50
C THR A 320 0.46 13.48 -17.17
N GLU A 321 -0.15 14.41 -16.43
CA GLU A 321 0.28 14.79 -15.07
C GLU A 321 0.24 13.59 -14.11
N ALA A 322 -0.84 12.82 -14.13
CA ALA A 322 -0.98 11.61 -13.30
C ALA A 322 0.04 10.53 -13.68
N VAL A 323 0.31 10.32 -14.97
CA VAL A 323 1.34 9.37 -15.45
C VAL A 323 2.71 9.80 -14.97
N ARG A 324 3.07 11.08 -15.13
CA ARG A 324 4.34 11.63 -14.62
C ARG A 324 4.46 11.40 -13.13
N GLU A 325 3.41 11.69 -12.37
CA GLU A 325 3.43 11.51 -10.92
C GLU A 325 3.58 10.03 -10.52
N CYS A 326 2.81 9.12 -11.13
CA CYS A 326 2.91 7.69 -10.86
C CYS A 326 4.31 7.15 -11.22
N ALA A 327 4.95 7.68 -12.27
CA ALA A 327 6.31 7.32 -12.66
C ALA A 327 7.33 7.87 -11.66
N LEU A 328 7.15 9.11 -11.18
CA LEU A 328 7.98 9.70 -10.13
C LEU A 328 7.90 8.89 -8.83
N LEU A 329 6.71 8.37 -8.52
CA LEU A 329 6.43 7.46 -7.42
C LEU A 329 6.88 6.02 -7.69
N GLY A 330 7.41 5.68 -8.87
CA GLY A 330 7.90 4.32 -9.15
C GLY A 330 6.84 3.22 -8.99
N ILE A 331 5.56 3.54 -9.24
CA ILE A 331 4.47 2.55 -9.15
C ILE A 331 4.64 1.50 -10.27
N PRO A 332 4.64 0.19 -9.95
CA PRO A 332 4.80 -0.88 -10.94
C PRO A 332 3.81 -0.75 -12.12
N GLY A 333 4.30 -1.00 -13.34
CA GLY A 333 3.47 -0.92 -14.56
C GLY A 333 3.20 0.51 -15.06
N THR A 334 3.75 1.54 -14.42
CA THR A 334 3.67 2.92 -14.90
C THR A 334 4.79 3.24 -15.90
N PRO A 335 4.48 3.82 -17.07
CA PRO A 335 5.49 4.18 -18.06
C PRO A 335 6.40 5.32 -17.57
N GLN A 336 7.70 5.19 -17.82
CA GLN A 336 8.71 6.19 -17.41
C GLN A 336 8.76 7.41 -18.33
N ASP A 337 8.48 7.21 -19.61
CA ASP A 337 8.31 8.28 -20.58
C ASP A 337 6.81 8.60 -20.72
N PRO A 338 6.35 9.75 -20.21
CA PRO A 338 4.93 10.14 -20.25
C PRO A 338 4.42 10.48 -21.65
N GLU A 339 5.30 10.65 -22.64
CA GLU A 339 4.93 11.02 -24.01
C GLU A 339 5.10 9.86 -25.01
N GLY A 340 5.74 8.77 -24.57
CA GLY A 340 5.98 7.58 -25.39
C GLY A 340 4.75 6.70 -25.62
N GLU A 341 4.89 5.70 -26.49
CA GLU A 341 3.80 4.77 -26.85
C GLU A 341 3.22 4.02 -25.65
N GLN A 342 4.05 3.68 -24.67
CA GLN A 342 3.62 2.99 -23.46
C GLN A 342 2.68 3.86 -22.61
N ALA A 343 2.97 5.17 -22.51
CA ALA A 343 2.07 6.12 -21.87
C ALA A 343 0.73 6.20 -22.60
N GLN A 344 0.72 6.23 -23.92
CA GLN A 344 -0.53 6.24 -24.68
C GLN A 344 -1.35 4.96 -24.47
N ARG A 345 -0.71 3.77 -24.42
CA ARG A 345 -1.40 2.51 -24.08
C ARG A 345 -1.96 2.54 -22.67
N PHE A 346 -1.19 3.04 -21.71
CA PHE A 346 -1.60 3.20 -20.32
C PHE A 346 -2.81 4.14 -20.21
N VAL A 347 -2.78 5.31 -20.86
CA VAL A 347 -3.89 6.26 -20.90
C VAL A 347 -5.14 5.61 -21.49
N ARG A 348 -5.03 4.93 -22.64
CA ARG A 348 -6.19 4.25 -23.26
C ARG A 348 -6.81 3.23 -22.32
N ARG A 349 -5.98 2.40 -21.66
CA ARG A 349 -6.45 1.42 -20.68
C ARG A 349 -7.20 2.08 -19.52
N TRP A 350 -6.63 3.14 -18.92
CA TRP A 350 -7.28 3.84 -17.81
C TRP A 350 -8.57 4.54 -18.21
N VAL A 351 -8.64 5.12 -19.41
CA VAL A 351 -9.89 5.68 -19.95
C VAL A 351 -10.95 4.59 -20.10
N THR A 352 -10.57 3.42 -20.65
CA THR A 352 -11.47 2.26 -20.74
C THR A 352 -11.95 1.80 -19.35
N TRP A 353 -11.07 1.73 -18.36
CA TRP A 353 -11.43 1.35 -17.00
C TRP A 353 -12.38 2.35 -16.33
N ILE A 354 -12.11 3.65 -16.46
CA ILE A 354 -12.99 4.70 -15.94
C ILE A 354 -14.38 4.62 -16.60
N SER A 355 -14.44 4.46 -17.92
CA SER A 355 -15.69 4.25 -18.66
C SER A 355 -16.44 3.00 -18.20
N ALA A 356 -15.72 1.91 -17.92
CA ALA A 356 -16.29 0.66 -17.41
C ALA A 356 -16.93 0.85 -16.03
N TRP A 357 -16.24 1.52 -15.10
CA TRP A 357 -16.78 1.81 -13.77
C TRP A 357 -18.02 2.69 -13.82
N ILE A 358 -18.00 3.75 -14.65
CA ILE A 358 -19.16 4.60 -14.84
C ILE A 358 -20.34 3.81 -15.42
N ALA A 359 -20.10 2.98 -16.44
CA ALA A 359 -21.14 2.13 -17.02
C ALA A 359 -21.68 1.10 -16.01
N GLY A 360 -20.80 0.54 -15.18
CA GLY A 360 -21.18 -0.36 -14.09
C GLY A 360 -22.18 0.27 -13.13
N GLU A 361 -21.93 1.50 -12.68
CA GLU A 361 -22.86 2.22 -11.80
C GLU A 361 -24.21 2.53 -12.48
N VAL A 362 -24.22 2.81 -13.78
CA VAL A 362 -25.46 2.99 -14.54
C VAL A 362 -26.24 1.67 -14.61
N PHE A 363 -25.57 0.55 -14.89
CA PHE A 363 -26.22 -0.77 -14.90
C PHE A 363 -26.77 -1.17 -13.53
N THR A 364 -26.00 -0.91 -12.47
CA THR A 364 -26.48 -1.09 -11.10
C THR A 364 -27.75 -0.27 -10.88
N TRP A 365 -27.77 1.02 -11.24
CA TRP A 365 -28.96 1.84 -11.06
C TRP A 365 -30.18 1.34 -11.87
N LEU A 366 -29.99 1.03 -13.15
CA LEU A 366 -31.05 0.51 -14.04
C LEU A 366 -31.64 -0.81 -13.55
N GLY A 367 -30.83 -1.62 -12.91
CA GLY A 367 -31.26 -2.93 -12.45
C GLY A 367 -31.90 -2.89 -11.06
N MET A 368 -31.38 -2.06 -10.16
CA MET A 368 -31.73 -2.06 -8.74
C MET A 368 -32.88 -1.12 -8.39
N TYR A 369 -33.03 -0.05 -9.18
CA TYR A 369 -33.89 1.09 -8.84
C TYR A 369 -34.86 1.51 -9.95
N VAL A 370 -34.87 0.83 -11.10
CA VAL A 370 -35.84 1.09 -12.17
C VAL A 370 -36.85 -0.04 -12.24
N ASP A 371 -38.06 0.20 -11.75
CA ASP A 371 -39.13 -0.81 -11.71
C ASP A 371 -39.89 -0.89 -13.04
N HIS A 372 -40.00 0.23 -13.76
CA HIS A 372 -40.75 0.31 -15.02
C HIS A 372 -39.94 -0.18 -16.24
N HIS A 373 -39.76 -1.50 -16.34
CA HIS A 373 -38.97 -2.16 -17.39
C HIS A 373 -39.34 -1.77 -18.84
N VAL A 374 -40.58 -1.34 -19.11
CA VAL A 374 -41.02 -0.86 -20.43
C VAL A 374 -40.18 0.34 -20.93
N ARG A 375 -39.68 1.17 -20.02
CA ARG A 375 -38.88 2.38 -20.37
C ARG A 375 -37.45 2.05 -20.78
N ILE A 376 -36.94 0.90 -20.33
CA ILE A 376 -35.57 0.45 -20.59
C ILE A 376 -35.52 -0.68 -21.63
N THR A 377 -36.67 -1.24 -22.00
CA THR A 377 -36.79 -2.28 -23.04
C THR A 377 -36.98 -1.66 -24.42
N PRO A 378 -36.29 -2.13 -25.48
CA PRO A 378 -35.30 -3.22 -25.47
C PRO A 378 -33.86 -2.74 -25.23
N TRP A 379 -33.61 -1.43 -25.29
CA TRP A 379 -32.27 -0.88 -25.46
C TRP A 379 -31.29 -1.24 -24.33
N ALA A 380 -31.75 -1.29 -23.07
CA ALA A 380 -30.87 -1.57 -21.94
C ALA A 380 -30.36 -3.02 -21.95
N MET A 381 -31.24 -3.96 -22.32
CA MET A 381 -30.89 -5.38 -22.43
C MET A 381 -29.92 -5.62 -23.59
N GLU A 382 -30.16 -4.95 -24.73
CA GLU A 382 -29.26 -5.01 -25.89
C GLU A 382 -27.87 -4.43 -25.57
N LEU A 383 -27.82 -3.32 -24.81
CA LEU A 383 -26.55 -2.75 -24.34
C LEU A 383 -25.87 -3.67 -23.33
N ALA A 384 -26.58 -4.20 -22.33
CA ALA A 384 -25.99 -5.11 -21.34
C ALA A 384 -25.37 -6.36 -21.98
N GLU A 385 -26.07 -6.96 -22.96
CA GLU A 385 -25.52 -8.07 -23.74
C GLU A 385 -24.24 -7.67 -24.48
N ARG A 386 -24.22 -6.48 -25.11
CA ARG A 386 -23.04 -5.98 -25.81
C ARG A 386 -21.87 -5.73 -24.86
N TYR A 387 -22.11 -5.15 -23.68
CA TYR A 387 -21.10 -4.92 -22.66
C TYR A 387 -20.50 -6.22 -22.13
N ALA A 388 -21.35 -7.22 -21.84
CA ALA A 388 -20.91 -8.55 -21.43
C ALA A 388 -20.02 -9.20 -22.50
N ARG A 389 -20.42 -9.14 -23.78
CA ARG A 389 -19.63 -9.68 -24.89
C ARG A 389 -18.32 -8.94 -25.13
N HIS A 390 -18.29 -7.63 -24.88
CA HIS A 390 -17.09 -6.82 -25.05
C HIS A 390 -16.17 -6.83 -23.82
N GLY A 391 -16.51 -7.55 -22.74
CA GLY A 391 -15.67 -7.65 -21.56
C GLY A 391 -15.62 -6.39 -20.69
N VAL A 392 -16.65 -5.54 -20.75
CA VAL A 392 -16.71 -4.27 -20.00
C VAL A 392 -17.90 -4.29 -19.05
N ALA A 393 -17.68 -3.90 -17.78
CA ALA A 393 -18.73 -3.86 -16.75
C ALA A 393 -19.59 -5.14 -16.68
N VAL A 394 -18.95 -6.29 -16.92
CA VAL A 394 -19.64 -7.56 -17.22
C VAL A 394 -20.52 -8.00 -16.06
N GLU A 395 -20.01 -7.93 -14.84
CA GLU A 395 -20.74 -8.34 -13.63
C GLU A 395 -22.01 -7.51 -13.44
N GLN A 396 -21.92 -6.18 -13.55
CA GLN A 396 -23.05 -5.27 -13.39
C GLN A 396 -24.04 -5.39 -14.55
N ALA A 397 -23.57 -5.57 -15.78
CA ALA A 397 -24.43 -5.80 -16.94
C ALA A 397 -25.23 -7.10 -16.82
N VAL A 398 -24.58 -8.20 -16.44
CA VAL A 398 -25.23 -9.50 -16.21
C VAL A 398 -26.13 -9.45 -14.97
N ALA A 399 -25.75 -8.75 -13.91
CA ALA A 399 -26.62 -8.51 -12.75
C ALA A 399 -27.89 -7.74 -13.11
N MET A 400 -27.79 -6.68 -13.91
CA MET A 400 -28.96 -5.92 -14.39
C MET A 400 -29.90 -6.81 -15.19
N LEU A 401 -29.37 -7.63 -16.10
CA LEU A 401 -30.18 -8.59 -16.86
C LEU A 401 -30.90 -9.58 -15.93
N ARG A 402 -30.22 -10.08 -14.90
CA ARG A 402 -30.81 -11.01 -13.92
C ARG A 402 -31.92 -10.36 -13.10
N TRP A 403 -31.77 -9.10 -12.69
CA TRP A 403 -32.85 -8.39 -11.98
C TRP A 403 -34.12 -8.22 -12.83
N HIS A 404 -33.97 -8.21 -14.15
CA HIS A 404 -35.07 -8.14 -15.10
C HIS A 404 -35.33 -9.47 -15.81
N ASP A 405 -34.97 -10.63 -15.22
CA ASP A 405 -35.04 -11.94 -15.89
C ASP A 405 -36.44 -12.32 -16.38
N THR A 406 -37.50 -11.89 -15.68
CA THR A 406 -38.90 -12.06 -16.10
C THR A 406 -39.28 -11.30 -17.37
N VAL A 407 -38.46 -10.31 -17.79
CA VAL A 407 -38.64 -9.60 -19.06
C VAL A 407 -38.10 -10.47 -20.20
N PRO A 408 -38.91 -10.81 -21.23
CA PRO A 408 -38.49 -11.74 -22.29
C PRO A 408 -37.15 -11.39 -22.95
N ARG A 409 -36.92 -10.09 -23.22
CA ARG A 409 -35.66 -9.61 -23.81
C ARG A 409 -34.44 -9.83 -22.92
N SER A 410 -34.62 -9.77 -21.61
CA SER A 410 -33.55 -10.01 -20.65
C SER A 410 -33.20 -11.50 -20.58
N SER A 411 -34.22 -12.35 -20.42
CA SER A 411 -34.10 -13.82 -20.49
C SER A 411 -33.42 -14.29 -21.78
N GLU A 412 -33.81 -13.73 -22.92
CA GLU A 412 -33.19 -14.01 -24.21
C GLU A 412 -31.71 -13.62 -24.25
N ALA A 413 -31.36 -12.44 -23.73
CA ALA A 413 -29.97 -11.96 -23.67
C ALA A 413 -29.10 -12.85 -22.77
N LEU A 414 -29.58 -13.20 -21.58
CA LEU A 414 -28.90 -14.13 -20.67
C LEU A 414 -28.65 -15.49 -21.33
N SER A 415 -29.67 -16.03 -22.02
CA SER A 415 -29.56 -17.29 -22.75
C SER A 415 -28.49 -17.23 -23.85
N ARG A 416 -28.42 -16.12 -24.59
CA ARG A 416 -27.38 -15.91 -25.63
C ARG A 416 -25.98 -15.79 -25.01
N ILE A 417 -25.82 -15.06 -23.91
CA ILE A 417 -24.53 -14.95 -23.20
C ILE A 417 -24.08 -16.33 -22.68
N ALA A 418 -24.98 -17.09 -22.06
CA ALA A 418 -24.69 -18.41 -21.50
C ALA A 418 -24.29 -19.46 -22.56
N ALA A 419 -24.71 -19.26 -23.81
CA ALA A 419 -24.44 -20.14 -24.95
C ALA A 419 -23.24 -19.68 -25.82
N ASP A 420 -22.69 -18.49 -25.58
CA ASP A 420 -21.59 -17.95 -26.39
C ASP A 420 -20.23 -18.49 -25.91
N ASP A 421 -19.76 -19.57 -26.54
CA ASP A 421 -18.49 -20.23 -26.20
C ASP A 421 -17.24 -19.35 -26.38
N SER A 422 -17.36 -18.16 -26.99
CA SER A 422 -16.25 -17.20 -27.05
C SER A 422 -16.04 -16.43 -25.75
N LEU A 423 -17.01 -16.47 -24.82
CA LEU A 423 -16.95 -15.77 -23.54
C LEU A 423 -16.28 -16.60 -22.44
N PRO A 424 -15.62 -15.96 -21.45
CA PRO A 424 -15.04 -16.66 -20.31
C PRO A 424 -16.08 -17.52 -19.57
N PRO A 425 -15.70 -18.72 -19.07
CA PRO A 425 -16.62 -19.60 -18.34
C PRO A 425 -17.37 -18.90 -17.21
N GLN A 426 -16.70 -18.04 -16.45
CA GLN A 426 -17.28 -17.31 -15.32
C GLN A 426 -18.43 -16.39 -15.76
N VAL A 427 -18.32 -15.76 -16.93
CA VAL A 427 -19.36 -14.89 -17.50
C VAL A 427 -20.56 -15.72 -17.95
N ARG A 428 -20.30 -16.85 -18.61
CA ARG A 428 -21.36 -17.77 -19.06
C ARG A 428 -22.11 -18.39 -17.88
N GLU A 429 -21.40 -18.76 -16.83
CA GLU A 429 -21.97 -19.29 -15.59
C GLU A 429 -22.79 -18.23 -14.86
N ALA A 430 -22.27 -17.01 -14.70
CA ALA A 430 -23.02 -15.90 -14.11
C ALA A 430 -24.34 -15.61 -14.84
N ALA A 431 -24.39 -15.82 -16.16
CA ALA A 431 -25.61 -15.65 -16.96
C ALA A 431 -26.62 -16.81 -16.83
N ARG A 432 -26.20 -17.98 -16.35
CA ARG A 432 -27.10 -19.13 -16.09
C ARG A 432 -27.78 -19.06 -14.73
N THR A 433 -27.17 -18.36 -13.79
CA THR A 433 -27.69 -18.21 -12.43
C THR A 433 -28.87 -17.24 -12.42
N THR A 434 -30.08 -17.77 -12.21
CA THR A 434 -31.26 -16.95 -11.86
C THR A 434 -31.14 -16.43 -10.43
N LEU A 435 -31.70 -15.24 -10.17
CA LEU A 435 -31.72 -14.61 -8.85
C LEU A 435 -32.72 -15.27 -7.88
#